data_AF-A0A2D5WCG3-F1
#
_entry.id   AF-A0A2D5WCG3-F1
#
_cell.length_a   1.000
_cell.length_b   1.000
_cell.length_c   1.000
_cell.angle_alpha   90.00
_cell.angle_beta   90.00
_cell.angle_gamma   90.00
#
_symmetry.space_group_name_H-M   'P 1'
#
loop_
_entity.id
_entity.type
_entity.pdbx_description
1 polymer ?
#
loop_
_entity_poly.entity_id
_entity_poly.type
_entity_poly.pdbx_seq_one_letter_code
_entity_poly.pdbx_strand_id
1 'polypeptide(L)'
;MYEFKAEDDKVYGPVDEATILAWAKSGRIDGNSLLSKTPGGEWTPLNRIVELSHICRQAAESPVPTTPPAIPAAPAPVPAGQPVKPGKLQAISIMTLVGGIIGVLVGLTYGCYFGMLTLATLGIGVFLMILPVYALIFGIMAIIRGSQMLGANPMPAFKSAKGIAIMQIVNIICCDLINMVLGIINLVFLNDPEVKDYLHSQGVEI
;
A
#
# COMPACT_ATOMS: atom_id res chain seq x y z
N MET A 1 -0.93 -19.31 30.27
CA MET A 1 -0.53 -18.56 29.05
C MET A 1 -0.52 -19.55 27.91
N TYR A 2 -1.24 -19.24 26.83
CA TYR A 2 -1.45 -20.16 25.70
C TYR A 2 -0.95 -19.51 24.41
N GLU A 3 -0.49 -20.33 23.47
CA GLU A 3 -0.21 -19.91 22.10
C GLU A 3 -1.39 -20.34 21.22
N PHE A 4 -1.92 -19.41 20.44
CA PHE A 4 -2.99 -19.67 19.48
C PHE A 4 -2.41 -19.76 18.08
N LYS A 5 -2.78 -20.81 17.35
CA LYS A 5 -2.46 -20.93 15.93
C LYS A 5 -3.70 -20.55 15.11
N ALA A 6 -3.58 -19.44 14.40
CA ALA A 6 -4.61 -19.02 13.45
C ALA A 6 -4.60 -19.93 12.21
N GLU A 7 -5.71 -19.93 11.46
CA GLU A 7 -5.86 -20.65 10.19
C GLU A 7 -4.76 -20.29 9.17
N ASP A 8 -4.23 -19.08 9.26
CA ASP A 8 -3.10 -18.52 8.48
C ASP A 8 -1.70 -19.06 8.87
N ASP A 9 -1.62 -20.15 9.63
CA ASP A 9 -0.37 -20.78 10.15
C ASP A 9 0.47 -19.85 11.05
N LYS A 10 -0.07 -18.69 11.42
CA LYS A 10 0.56 -17.72 12.32
C LYS A 10 0.31 -18.07 13.78
N VAL A 11 1.40 -18.18 14.53
CA VAL A 11 1.38 -18.42 15.98
C VAL A 11 1.33 -17.09 16.71
N TYR A 12 0.30 -16.90 17.52
CA TYR A 12 0.11 -15.75 18.39
C TYR A 12 0.31 -16.19 19.84
N GLY A 13 1.30 -15.62 20.51
CA GLY A 13 1.59 -15.91 21.92
C GLY A 13 2.40 -14.81 22.59
N PRO A 14 2.28 -14.64 23.93
CA PRO A 14 1.41 -15.37 24.86
C PRO A 14 0.02 -14.73 25.00
N VAL A 15 -1.05 -15.53 24.87
CA VAL A 15 -2.44 -15.11 25.05
C VAL A 15 -2.97 -15.64 26.39
N ASP A 16 -3.71 -14.82 27.11
CA ASP A 16 -4.36 -15.16 28.38
C ASP A 16 -5.77 -15.74 28.18
N GLU A 17 -6.28 -16.44 29.20
CA GLU A 17 -7.57 -17.12 29.17
C GLU A 17 -8.76 -16.15 28.98
N ALA A 18 -8.65 -14.93 29.50
CA ALA A 18 -9.71 -13.93 29.34
C ALA A 18 -9.80 -13.41 27.90
N THR A 19 -8.66 -13.29 27.22
CA THR A 19 -8.62 -12.94 25.78
C THR A 19 -9.19 -14.08 24.91
N ILE A 20 -8.89 -15.35 25.23
CA ILE A 20 -9.49 -16.52 24.55
C ILE A 20 -11.01 -16.53 24.74
N LEU A 21 -11.49 -16.23 25.95
CA LEU A 21 -12.92 -16.13 26.24
C LEU A 21 -13.61 -15.01 25.45
N ALA A 22 -12.96 -13.85 25.32
CA ALA A 22 -13.46 -12.75 24.50
C ALA A 22 -13.55 -13.13 23.02
N TRP A 23 -12.54 -13.84 22.50
CA TRP A 23 -12.54 -14.29 21.12
C TRP A 23 -13.62 -15.33 20.84
N ALA A 24 -13.82 -16.29 21.76
CA ALA A 24 -14.88 -17.28 21.64
C ALA A 24 -16.28 -16.62 21.66
N LYS A 25 -16.50 -15.66 22.56
CA LYS A 25 -17.75 -14.87 22.59
C LYS A 25 -17.98 -14.05 21.33
N SER A 26 -16.91 -13.55 20.71
CA SER A 26 -16.98 -12.77 19.47
C SER A 26 -17.09 -13.61 18.19
N GLY A 27 -17.08 -14.95 18.30
CA GLY A 27 -17.09 -15.86 17.15
C GLY A 27 -15.79 -15.86 16.33
N ARG A 28 -14.70 -15.31 16.88
CA ARG A 28 -13.38 -15.23 16.23
C ARG A 28 -12.55 -16.51 16.36
N ILE A 29 -12.88 -17.36 17.33
CA ILE A 29 -12.32 -18.69 17.51
C ILE A 29 -13.46 -19.68 17.69
N ASP A 30 -13.27 -20.89 17.19
CA ASP A 30 -14.23 -21.99 17.23
C ASP A 30 -13.71 -23.14 18.10
N GLY A 31 -14.53 -24.17 18.33
CA GLY A 31 -14.10 -25.34 19.10
C GLY A 31 -12.95 -26.14 18.46
N ASN A 32 -12.63 -25.86 17.19
CA ASN A 32 -11.57 -26.53 16.43
C ASN A 32 -10.25 -25.75 16.41
N SER A 33 -10.25 -24.53 16.96
CA SER A 33 -9.12 -23.63 17.08
C SER A 33 -7.99 -24.24 17.90
N LEU A 34 -6.78 -24.23 17.35
CA LEU A 34 -5.60 -24.91 17.92
C LEU A 34 -4.90 -24.02 18.95
N LEU A 35 -4.77 -24.53 20.18
CA LEU A 35 -4.07 -23.86 21.28
C LEU A 35 -2.97 -24.77 21.83
N SER A 36 -1.84 -24.18 22.22
CA SER A 36 -0.76 -24.88 22.92
C SER A 36 -0.55 -24.28 24.30
N LYS A 37 -0.45 -25.13 25.34
CA LYS A 37 -0.24 -24.72 26.75
C LYS A 37 1.23 -24.41 27.07
N THR A 38 2.14 -24.78 26.16
CA THR A 38 3.59 -24.66 26.34
C THR A 38 4.21 -24.09 25.08
N PRO A 39 5.14 -23.12 25.14
CA PRO A 39 5.81 -22.60 23.96
C PRO A 39 6.55 -23.73 23.23
N GLY A 40 6.10 -24.05 22.01
CA GLY A 40 6.59 -25.19 21.21
C GLY A 40 5.97 -26.57 21.52
N GLY A 41 4.89 -26.62 22.30
CA GLY A 41 4.17 -27.85 22.67
C GLY A 41 3.11 -28.31 21.66
N GLU A 42 2.53 -29.48 21.94
CA GLU A 42 1.54 -30.17 21.12
C GLU A 42 0.24 -29.36 20.94
N TRP A 43 -0.12 -29.06 19.69
CA TRP A 43 -1.31 -28.30 19.31
C TRP A 43 -2.57 -29.08 19.66
N THR A 44 -3.34 -28.58 20.63
CA THR A 44 -4.57 -29.21 21.08
C THR A 44 -5.77 -28.34 20.70
N PRO A 45 -6.80 -28.90 20.02
CA PRO A 45 -7.99 -28.13 19.70
C PRO A 45 -8.73 -27.71 20.97
N LEU A 46 -9.30 -26.50 20.95
CA LEU A 46 -9.95 -25.83 22.08
C LEU A 46 -11.01 -26.72 22.77
N ASN A 47 -11.74 -27.55 22.01
CA ASN A 47 -12.74 -28.49 22.54
C ASN A 47 -12.15 -29.68 23.33
N ARG A 48 -10.87 -30.04 23.11
CA ARG A 48 -10.20 -31.13 23.85
C ARG A 48 -9.57 -30.67 25.17
N ILE A 49 -9.37 -29.37 25.34
CA ILE A 49 -8.83 -28.80 26.56
C ILE A 49 -9.99 -28.73 27.56
N VAL A 50 -10.04 -29.67 28.51
CA VAL A 50 -11.09 -29.74 29.54
C VAL A 50 -11.25 -28.39 30.26
N GLU A 51 -10.13 -27.70 30.50
CA GLU A 51 -10.07 -26.37 31.12
C GLU A 51 -10.74 -25.26 30.28
N LEU A 52 -10.81 -25.35 28.95
CA LEU A 52 -11.36 -24.30 28.07
C LEU A 52 -12.65 -24.73 27.34
N SER A 53 -13.04 -26.00 27.45
CA SER A 53 -14.27 -26.55 26.88
C SER A 53 -15.55 -25.84 27.36
N HIS A 54 -15.53 -25.30 28.59
CA HIS A 54 -16.63 -24.54 29.16
C HIS A 54 -16.85 -23.18 28.45
N ILE A 55 -15.80 -22.61 27.86
CA ILE A 55 -15.86 -21.33 27.14
C ILE A 55 -16.67 -21.48 25.85
N CYS A 56 -16.46 -22.57 25.10
CA CYS A 56 -17.25 -22.86 23.90
C CYS A 56 -18.73 -23.07 24.23
N ARG A 57 -19.03 -23.74 25.35
CA ARG A 57 -20.41 -23.94 25.81
C ARG A 57 -21.06 -22.62 26.22
N GLN A 58 -20.33 -21.76 26.94
CA GLN A 58 -20.80 -20.46 27.39
C GLN A 58 -20.97 -19.45 26.23
N ALA A 59 -20.15 -19.54 25.19
CA ALA A 59 -20.32 -18.76 23.96
C ALA A 59 -21.53 -19.26 23.14
N ALA A 60 -21.80 -20.56 23.13
CA ALA A 60 -22.95 -21.15 22.44
C ALA A 60 -24.30 -20.89 23.13
N GLU A 61 -24.31 -20.67 24.45
CA GLU A 61 -25.54 -20.44 25.24
C GLU A 61 -26.00 -18.97 25.27
N SER A 62 -25.19 -18.02 24.80
CA SER A 62 -25.56 -16.59 24.83
C SER A 62 -26.35 -16.19 23.58
N PRO A 63 -27.57 -15.63 23.69
CA PRO A 63 -28.34 -15.20 22.52
C PRO A 63 -27.63 -14.02 21.85
N VAL A 64 -27.32 -14.17 20.57
CA VAL A 64 -26.67 -13.19 19.69
C VAL A 64 -27.53 -11.94 19.53
N PRO A 65 -27.05 -10.72 19.85
CA PRO A 65 -27.57 -9.50 19.27
C PRO A 65 -26.89 -9.31 17.89
N THR A 66 -27.67 -9.41 16.82
CA THR A 66 -27.25 -9.27 15.41
C THR A 66 -26.97 -7.82 14.97
N THR A 67 -26.38 -7.00 15.84
CA THR A 67 -26.01 -5.62 15.50
C THR A 67 -24.52 -5.44 15.71
N PRO A 68 -23.72 -5.28 14.63
CA PRO A 68 -22.31 -4.91 14.74
C PRO A 68 -22.20 -3.60 15.52
N PRO A 69 -21.52 -3.55 16.68
CA PRO A 69 -21.18 -2.29 17.31
C PRO A 69 -20.20 -1.57 16.40
N ALA A 70 -20.56 -0.38 15.91
CA ALA A 70 -19.60 0.54 15.31
C ALA A 70 -18.61 0.96 16.40
N ILE A 71 -17.39 0.42 16.36
CA ILE A 71 -16.31 0.77 17.26
C ILE A 71 -15.75 2.14 16.83
N PRO A 72 -15.71 3.19 17.68
CA PRO A 72 -14.76 4.27 17.50
C PRO A 72 -13.35 3.69 17.61
N ALA A 73 -12.58 3.79 16.53
CA ALA A 73 -11.28 3.14 16.36
C ALA A 73 -10.33 3.40 17.55
N ALA A 74 -10.10 2.36 18.36
CA ALA A 74 -8.98 2.33 19.28
C ALA A 74 -7.66 2.31 18.48
N PRO A 75 -6.62 3.06 18.87
CA PRO A 75 -5.34 3.06 18.18
C PRO A 75 -4.72 1.65 18.23
N ALA A 76 -4.45 1.09 17.05
CA ALA A 76 -3.90 -0.24 16.91
C ALA A 76 -2.49 -0.33 17.55
N PRO A 77 -2.15 -1.45 18.23
CA PRO A 77 -0.81 -1.67 18.73
C PRO A 77 0.17 -1.77 17.55
N VAL A 78 1.21 -0.94 17.59
CA VAL A 78 2.27 -0.91 16.59
C VAL A 78 3.06 -2.23 16.69
N PRO A 79 3.20 -3.03 15.62
CA PRO A 79 4.07 -4.19 15.65
C PRO A 79 5.52 -3.70 15.71
N ALA A 80 6.20 -3.99 16.82
CA ALA A 80 7.64 -3.81 16.94
C ALA A 80 8.38 -4.74 15.95
N GLY A 81 9.25 -4.17 15.12
CA GLY A 81 10.42 -4.89 14.62
C GLY A 81 10.37 -5.58 13.24
N GLN A 82 9.47 -5.22 12.33
CA GLN A 82 9.73 -5.43 10.90
C GLN A 82 10.25 -4.11 10.30
N PRO A 83 11.24 -4.12 9.39
CA PRO A 83 11.55 -2.92 8.61
C PRO A 83 10.32 -2.63 7.77
N VAL A 84 9.43 -1.80 8.33
CA VAL A 84 8.18 -1.39 7.72
C VAL A 84 8.57 -0.78 6.39
N LYS A 85 8.26 -1.46 5.27
CA LYS A 85 8.38 -0.85 3.95
C LYS A 85 7.63 0.47 4.06
N PRO A 86 8.32 1.63 3.99
CA PRO A 86 7.68 2.89 4.30
C PRO A 86 6.45 3.01 3.41
N GLY A 87 5.26 3.16 3.99
CA GLY A 87 4.04 3.35 3.20
C GLY A 87 4.18 4.53 2.23
N LYS A 88 5.07 5.48 2.58
CA LYS A 88 5.55 6.59 1.74
C LYS A 88 6.19 6.12 0.42
N LEU A 89 7.02 5.07 0.41
CA LEU A 89 7.59 4.51 -0.83
C LEU A 89 6.51 3.94 -1.74
N GLN A 90 5.55 3.20 -1.17
CA GLN A 90 4.42 2.70 -1.94
C GLN A 90 3.56 3.84 -2.49
N ALA A 91 3.34 4.89 -1.70
CA ALA A 91 2.65 6.10 -2.13
C ALA A 91 3.39 6.77 -3.30
N ILE A 92 4.71 6.93 -3.23
CA ILE A 92 5.53 7.48 -4.32
C ILE A 92 5.35 6.68 -5.61
N SER A 93 5.39 5.34 -5.53
CA SER A 93 5.20 4.45 -6.68
C SER A 93 3.82 4.63 -7.31
N ILE A 94 2.77 4.65 -6.49
CA ILE A 94 1.38 4.78 -6.96
C ILE A 94 1.15 6.18 -7.55
N MET A 95 1.60 7.23 -6.89
CA MET A 95 1.47 8.61 -7.37
C MET A 95 2.23 8.83 -8.68
N THR A 96 3.40 8.22 -8.82
CA THR A 96 4.17 8.21 -10.07
C THR A 96 3.41 7.49 -11.18
N LEU A 97 2.82 6.33 -10.90
CA LEU A 97 2.03 5.56 -11.86
C LEU A 97 0.77 6.32 -12.31
N VAL A 98 0.02 6.85 -11.35
CA VAL A 98 -1.20 7.65 -11.60
C VAL A 98 -0.84 8.89 -12.42
N GLY A 99 0.22 9.60 -12.04
CA GLY A 99 0.69 10.75 -12.81
C GLY A 99 1.12 10.39 -14.23
N GLY A 100 1.74 9.22 -14.41
CA GLY A 100 2.07 8.70 -15.74
C GLY A 100 0.84 8.43 -16.61
N ILE A 101 -0.20 7.80 -16.05
CA ILE A 101 -1.47 7.55 -16.75
C ILE A 101 -2.12 8.87 -17.17
N ILE A 102 -2.20 9.83 -16.25
CA ILE A 102 -2.74 11.17 -16.54
C ILE A 102 -1.91 11.84 -17.63
N GLY A 103 -0.58 11.77 -17.54
CA GLY A 103 0.33 12.35 -18.54
C GLY A 103 0.13 11.77 -19.94
N VAL A 104 -0.11 10.45 -20.05
CA VAL A 104 -0.45 9.81 -21.33
C VAL A 104 -1.81 10.31 -21.85
N LEU A 105 -2.84 10.36 -21.01
CA LEU A 105 -4.18 10.82 -21.41
C LEU A 105 -4.17 12.28 -21.87
N VAL A 106 -3.47 13.14 -21.14
CA VAL A 106 -3.26 14.55 -21.46
C VAL A 106 -2.46 14.70 -22.74
N GLY A 107 -1.36 13.95 -22.88
CA GLY A 107 -0.53 13.92 -24.09
C GLY A 107 -1.30 13.45 -25.33
N LEU A 108 -2.16 12.44 -25.21
CA LEU A 108 -3.00 11.96 -26.32
C LEU A 108 -4.07 12.99 -26.68
N THR A 109 -4.73 13.58 -25.68
CA THR A 109 -5.80 14.57 -25.88
C THR A 109 -5.28 15.82 -26.57
N TYR A 110 -4.21 16.42 -26.04
CA TYR A 110 -3.56 17.57 -26.66
C TYR A 110 -2.88 17.19 -27.99
N GLY A 111 -2.31 15.99 -28.09
CA GLY A 111 -1.72 15.49 -29.33
C GLY A 111 -2.73 15.38 -30.47
N CYS A 112 -3.93 14.83 -30.20
CA CYS A 112 -5.02 14.80 -31.17
C CYS A 112 -5.55 16.20 -31.50
N TYR A 113 -5.69 17.08 -30.51
CA TYR A 113 -6.16 18.45 -30.72
C TYR A 113 -5.18 19.27 -31.59
N PHE A 114 -3.90 19.30 -31.22
CA PHE A 114 -2.86 19.98 -31.99
C PHE A 114 -2.58 19.29 -33.33
N GLY A 115 -2.76 17.97 -33.42
CA GLY A 115 -2.69 17.23 -34.69
C GLY A 115 -3.78 17.65 -35.67
N MET A 116 -5.03 17.77 -35.20
CA MET A 116 -6.14 18.31 -36.00
C MET A 116 -5.90 19.77 -36.39
N LEU A 117 -5.41 20.60 -35.47
CA LEU A 117 -5.04 21.99 -35.76
C LEU A 117 -3.94 22.08 -36.81
N THR A 118 -2.95 21.19 -36.77
CA THR A 118 -1.85 21.13 -37.73
C THR A 118 -2.37 20.83 -39.14
N LEU A 119 -3.30 19.89 -39.26
CA LEU A 119 -3.97 19.56 -40.52
C LEU A 119 -4.80 20.74 -41.04
N ALA A 120 -5.50 21.46 -40.16
CA ALA A 120 -6.33 22.62 -40.51
C ALA A 120 -5.49 23.87 -40.88
N THR A 121 -4.29 24.01 -40.35
CA THR A 121 -3.41 25.19 -40.51
C THR A 121 -2.25 24.98 -41.48
N LEU A 122 -2.32 23.94 -42.35
CA LEU A 122 -1.29 23.61 -43.35
C LEU A 122 0.13 23.50 -42.74
N GLY A 123 0.26 22.94 -41.53
CA GLY A 123 1.56 22.63 -40.92
C GLY A 123 2.10 23.64 -39.90
N ILE A 124 1.43 24.78 -39.67
CA ILE A 124 1.86 25.75 -38.62
C ILE A 124 1.77 25.13 -37.21
N GLY A 125 0.82 24.22 -36.99
CA GLY A 125 0.64 23.53 -35.70
C GLY A 125 1.77 22.57 -35.29
N VAL A 126 2.73 22.23 -36.16
CA VAL A 126 3.82 21.29 -35.84
C VAL A 126 4.69 21.79 -34.69
N PHE A 127 4.96 23.09 -34.60
CA PHE A 127 5.75 23.65 -33.49
C PHE A 127 5.07 23.48 -32.13
N LEU A 128 3.74 23.41 -32.10
CA LEU A 128 2.95 23.20 -30.89
C LEU A 128 2.82 21.71 -30.52
N MET A 129 3.12 20.78 -31.45
CA MET A 129 3.13 19.34 -31.15
C MET A 129 4.27 18.90 -30.24
N ILE A 130 5.32 19.70 -30.06
CA ILE A 130 6.45 19.31 -29.20
C ILE A 130 6.04 19.17 -27.72
N LEU A 131 5.06 19.95 -27.27
CA LEU A 131 4.52 19.89 -25.91
C LEU A 131 3.79 18.55 -25.62
N PRO A 132 2.76 18.14 -26.38
CA PRO A 132 2.07 16.86 -26.13
C PRO A 132 2.97 15.64 -26.31
N VAL A 133 3.98 15.70 -27.20
CA VAL A 133 4.98 14.62 -27.34
C VAL A 133 5.82 14.47 -26.07
N TYR A 134 6.25 15.58 -25.46
CA TYR A 134 6.95 15.54 -24.17
C TYR A 134 6.09 14.89 -23.07
N ALA A 135 4.83 15.31 -22.92
CA ALA A 135 3.91 14.76 -21.93
C ALA A 135 3.69 13.25 -22.11
N LEU A 136 3.64 12.78 -23.37
CA LEU A 136 3.50 11.37 -23.70
C LEU A 136 4.73 10.55 -23.30
N ILE A 137 5.93 11.03 -23.63
CA ILE A 137 7.20 10.37 -23.27
C ILE A 137 7.35 10.29 -21.75
N PHE A 138 7.10 11.41 -21.06
CA PHE A 138 7.08 11.47 -19.61
C PHE A 138 6.08 10.46 -19.03
N GLY A 139 4.85 10.41 -19.57
CA GLY A 139 3.80 9.52 -19.10
C GLY A 139 4.18 8.03 -19.20
N ILE A 140 4.74 7.60 -20.33
CA ILE A 140 5.20 6.22 -20.54
C ILE A 140 6.35 5.88 -19.57
N MET A 141 7.33 6.78 -19.43
CA MET A 141 8.46 6.59 -18.51
C MET A 141 8.02 6.49 -17.05
N ALA A 142 7.06 7.32 -16.64
CA ALA A 142 6.48 7.29 -15.31
C ALA A 142 5.71 5.99 -15.05
N ILE A 143 4.98 5.45 -16.03
CA ILE A 143 4.29 4.16 -15.90
C ILE A 143 5.28 3.00 -15.73
N ILE A 144 6.32 2.95 -16.57
CA ILE A 144 7.33 1.88 -16.53
C ILE A 144 8.05 1.90 -15.18
N ARG A 145 8.55 3.07 -14.76
CA ARG A 145 9.31 3.17 -13.51
C ARG A 145 8.40 3.06 -12.28
N GLY A 146 7.18 3.59 -12.32
CA GLY A 146 6.20 3.45 -11.24
C GLY A 146 5.78 2.00 -11.01
N SER A 147 5.55 1.24 -12.08
CA SER A 147 5.28 -0.20 -11.98
C SER A 147 6.50 -0.99 -11.49
N GLN A 148 7.72 -0.63 -11.91
CA GLN A 148 8.96 -1.23 -11.39
C GLN A 148 9.16 -0.96 -9.89
N MET A 149 8.82 0.22 -9.38
CA MET A 149 8.88 0.53 -7.93
C MET A 149 7.86 -0.27 -7.10
N LEU A 150 6.82 -0.81 -7.74
CA LEU A 150 5.83 -1.67 -7.08
C LEU A 150 6.16 -3.16 -7.19
N GLY A 151 7.04 -3.54 -8.13
CA GLY A 151 7.42 -4.92 -8.41
C GLY A 151 8.41 -5.53 -7.41
N ALA A 152 8.88 -6.75 -7.74
CA ALA A 152 9.73 -7.56 -6.87
C ALA A 152 11.14 -6.96 -6.62
N ASN A 153 11.64 -6.09 -7.51
CA ASN A 153 12.95 -5.45 -7.40
C ASN A 153 12.84 -3.91 -7.56
N PRO A 154 12.34 -3.19 -6.53
CA PRO A 154 12.01 -1.77 -6.67
C PRO A 154 13.23 -0.82 -6.56
N MET A 155 14.36 -1.33 -6.07
CA MET A 155 15.55 -0.54 -5.74
C MET A 155 16.12 0.32 -6.90
N PRO A 156 16.37 -0.21 -8.10
CA PRO A 156 16.89 0.62 -9.21
C PRO A 156 15.91 1.69 -9.69
N ALA A 157 14.60 1.45 -9.53
CA ALA A 157 13.57 2.39 -9.93
C ALA A 157 13.48 3.59 -8.97
N PHE A 158 13.76 3.39 -7.67
CA PHE A 158 13.80 4.48 -6.68
C PHE A 158 14.96 5.46 -6.89
N LYS A 159 16.11 5.00 -7.40
CA LYS A 159 17.23 5.91 -7.78
C LYS A 159 16.78 6.96 -8.81
N SER A 160 15.85 6.56 -9.67
CA SER A 160 15.28 7.41 -10.71
C SER A 160 14.05 8.20 -10.25
N ALA A 161 13.48 7.91 -9.07
CA ALA A 161 12.21 8.49 -8.62
C ALA A 161 12.29 10.01 -8.43
N LYS A 162 13.40 10.53 -7.89
CA LYS A 162 13.63 11.98 -7.78
C LYS A 162 13.60 12.66 -9.15
N GLY A 163 14.24 12.06 -10.15
CA GLY A 163 14.23 12.56 -11.53
C GLY A 163 12.83 12.55 -12.15
N ILE A 164 12.03 11.50 -11.89
CA ILE A 164 10.64 11.45 -12.36
C ILE A 164 9.78 12.53 -11.69
N ALA A 165 9.94 12.74 -10.38
CA ALA A 165 9.19 13.77 -9.65
C ALA A 165 9.50 15.19 -10.18
N ILE A 166 10.75 15.46 -10.55
CA ILE A 166 11.12 16.71 -11.22
C ILE A 166 10.44 16.82 -12.59
N MET A 167 10.47 15.75 -13.40
CA MET A 167 9.80 15.74 -14.71
C MET A 167 8.27 15.93 -14.60
N GLN A 168 7.65 15.41 -13.53
CA GLN A 168 6.24 15.65 -13.19
C GLN A 168 5.95 17.13 -12.96
N ILE A 169 6.83 17.84 -12.24
CA ILE A 169 6.70 19.28 -12.00
C ILE A 169 6.86 20.07 -13.30
N VAL A 170 7.83 19.68 -14.14
CA VAL A 170 8.05 20.31 -15.45
C VAL A 170 6.84 20.14 -16.39
N ASN A 171 5.99 19.12 -16.16
CA ASN A 171 4.77 18.91 -16.94
C ASN A 171 3.74 20.04 -16.81
N ILE A 172 3.96 21.03 -15.93
CA ILE A 172 3.21 22.30 -15.90
C ILE A 172 3.27 23.06 -17.23
N ILE A 173 4.35 22.91 -18.02
CA ILE A 173 4.46 23.52 -19.35
C ILE A 173 3.36 23.00 -20.29
N CYS A 174 2.90 21.77 -20.06
CA CYS A 174 1.78 21.15 -20.78
C CYS A 174 0.42 21.45 -20.13
N CYS A 175 0.35 22.42 -19.22
CA CYS A 175 -0.84 22.78 -18.43
C CYS A 175 -1.39 21.65 -17.55
N ASP A 176 -0.57 20.69 -17.14
CA ASP A 176 -0.97 19.59 -16.27
C ASP A 176 -0.67 19.90 -14.78
N LEU A 177 -1.63 20.57 -14.14
CA LEU A 177 -1.54 20.94 -12.72
C LEU A 177 -1.57 19.71 -11.79
N ILE A 178 -2.20 18.61 -12.21
CA ILE A 178 -2.32 17.41 -11.38
C ILE A 178 -0.94 16.75 -11.25
N ASN A 179 -0.24 16.57 -12.37
CA ASN A 179 1.12 16.03 -12.35
C ASN A 179 2.09 16.94 -11.59
N MET A 180 1.94 18.27 -11.67
CA MET A 180 2.73 19.19 -10.86
C MET A 180 2.54 18.93 -9.36
N VAL A 181 1.30 18.82 -8.88
CA VAL A 181 1.01 18.56 -7.46
C VAL A 181 1.55 17.20 -7.02
N LEU A 182 1.34 16.15 -7.82
CA LEU A 182 1.86 14.81 -7.53
C LEU A 182 3.40 14.79 -7.47
N GLY A 183 4.06 15.54 -8.35
CA GLY A 183 5.52 15.68 -8.36
C GLY A 183 6.07 16.35 -7.09
N ILE A 184 5.40 17.39 -6.60
CA ILE A 184 5.77 18.06 -5.35
C ILE A 184 5.62 17.10 -4.16
N ILE A 185 4.48 16.40 -4.06
CA ILE A 185 4.23 15.44 -2.98
C ILE A 185 5.27 14.32 -3.01
N ASN A 186 5.60 13.79 -4.19
CA ASN A 186 6.64 12.78 -4.37
C ASN A 186 8.02 13.28 -3.90
N LEU A 187 8.40 14.52 -4.22
CA LEU A 187 9.65 15.10 -3.71
C LEU A 187 9.67 15.25 -2.20
N VAL A 188 8.55 15.66 -1.59
CA VAL A 188 8.43 15.77 -0.13
C VAL A 188 8.60 14.41 0.52
N PHE A 189 7.94 13.37 0.00
CA PHE A 189 8.07 12.01 0.52
C PHE A 189 9.47 11.42 0.30
N LEU A 190 10.12 11.72 -0.82
CA LEU A 190 11.50 11.31 -1.08
C LEU A 190 12.53 12.03 -0.19
N ASN A 191 12.20 13.21 0.33
CA ASN A 191 13.07 13.99 1.21
C ASN A 191 12.83 13.71 2.70
N ASP A 192 11.88 12.84 3.03
CA ASP A 192 11.60 12.41 4.40
C ASP A 192 12.78 11.57 4.93
N PRO A 193 13.32 11.87 6.14
CA PRO A 193 14.46 11.14 6.69
C PRO A 193 14.21 9.63 6.78
N GLU A 194 12.98 9.20 7.08
CA GLU A 194 12.63 7.77 7.17
C GLU A 194 12.78 7.07 5.81
N VAL A 195 12.37 7.73 4.73
CA VAL A 195 12.47 7.21 3.37
C VAL A 195 13.93 7.20 2.90
N LYS A 196 14.69 8.24 3.27
CA LYS A 196 16.09 8.37 2.91
C LYS A 196 16.97 7.33 3.60
N ASP A 197 16.78 7.14 4.90
CA ASP A 197 17.52 6.14 5.69
C ASP A 197 17.21 4.72 5.21
N TYR A 198 15.94 4.45 4.87
CA TYR A 198 15.54 3.18 4.27
C TYR A 198 16.26 2.95 2.92
N LEU A 199 16.22 3.93 2.01
CA LEU A 199 16.85 3.80 0.70
C LEU A 199 18.39 3.67 0.80
N HIS A 200 19.03 4.40 1.72
CA HIS A 200 20.45 4.29 2.01
C HIS A 200 20.83 2.92 2.61
N SER A 201 20.04 2.37 3.53
CA SER A 201 20.28 1.02 4.09
C SER A 201 20.18 -0.10 3.05
N GLN A 202 19.48 0.16 1.94
CA GLN A 202 19.37 -0.74 0.80
C GLN A 202 20.39 -0.44 -0.32
N GLY A 203 21.33 0.48 -0.09
CA GLY A 203 22.41 0.81 -1.03
C GLY A 203 22.00 1.72 -2.20
N VAL A 204 20.90 2.46 -2.09
CA VAL A 204 20.45 3.43 -3.10
C VAL A 204 20.69 4.86 -2.63
N GLU A 205 21.62 5.56 -3.29
CA GLU A 205 21.83 6.99 -3.12
C GLU A 205 20.77 7.79 -3.90
N ILE A 206 20.00 8.64 -3.21
CA ILE A 206 18.95 9.51 -3.76
C ILE A 206 19.17 11.00 -3.52
#